data_AF-A0A7Y7DVG4-F1
#
_entry.id   AF-A0A7Y7DVG4-F1
#
_cell.length_a   1.000
_cell.length_b   1.000
_cell.length_c   1.000
_cell.angle_alpha   90.00
_cell.angle_beta   90.00
_cell.angle_gamma   90.00
#
_symmetry.space_group_name_H-M   'P 1'
#
loop_
_entity.id
_entity.type
_entity.pdbx_description
1 polymer ?
#
loop_
_entity_poly.entity_id
_entity_poly.type
_entity_poly.pdbx_seq_one_letter_code
_entity_poly.pdbx_strand_id
1 'polypeptide(L)'
;MKTIITLFGLAAVMAFTTSCDKNKGEGKMTVRMEDAPYDAEAVFVQVQEVQVKYEDESVGDDGWVSLSTEAGVYNLLELQNGVTAVLTENESIPVGKASQMRLILGTENSIVIDGTTYGLLTSSQTNTGLKFNLNADIQNNENVIVLIDFDVDNSVVLQGTGSYLLKPVIKVEGITYV
;
A
#
# COMPACT_ATOMS: atom_id res chain seq x y z
N MET A 1 48.95 -50.07 35.34
CA MET A 1 47.59 -50.61 35.60
C MET A 1 46.66 -49.43 35.86
N LYS A 2 45.40 -49.57 35.40
CA LYS A 2 44.23 -48.70 35.60
C LYS A 2 44.03 -47.53 34.60
N THR A 3 43.28 -47.90 33.57
CA THR A 3 42.30 -47.15 32.77
C THR A 3 41.51 -46.07 33.53
N ILE A 4 41.03 -45.03 32.82
CA ILE A 4 39.58 -44.75 32.59
C ILE A 4 39.41 -43.59 31.59
N ILE A 5 38.54 -43.85 30.61
CA ILE A 5 37.99 -42.96 29.56
C ILE A 5 36.69 -42.36 30.10
N THR A 6 36.42 -41.06 29.86
CA THR A 6 35.03 -40.58 29.77
C THR A 6 34.88 -39.45 28.75
N LEU A 7 33.76 -39.52 28.03
CA LEU A 7 33.45 -38.99 26.71
C LEU A 7 32.22 -38.06 26.81
N PHE A 8 32.19 -37.00 25.98
CA PHE A 8 31.05 -36.27 25.41
C PHE A 8 29.98 -35.57 26.28
N GLY A 9 29.60 -34.37 25.81
CA GLY A 9 28.36 -33.69 26.15
C GLY A 9 28.19 -32.36 25.42
N LEU A 10 28.00 -32.41 24.09
CA LEU A 10 27.66 -31.25 23.24
C LEU A 10 26.18 -30.90 23.47
N ALA A 11 25.90 -29.77 24.12
CA ALA A 11 24.53 -29.27 24.32
C ALA A 11 24.04 -28.58 23.04
N ALA A 12 23.20 -29.28 22.27
CA ALA A 12 22.48 -28.70 21.15
C ALA A 12 21.30 -27.85 21.68
N VAL A 13 21.37 -26.55 21.45
CA VAL A 13 20.26 -25.61 21.64
C VAL A 13 19.23 -25.90 20.55
N MET A 14 18.10 -26.49 20.92
CA MET A 14 16.97 -26.71 20.03
C MET A 14 15.91 -25.65 20.36
N ALA A 15 15.99 -24.51 19.67
CA ALA A 15 14.94 -23.52 19.68
C ALA A 15 13.77 -24.06 18.83
N PHE A 16 12.72 -24.50 19.50
CA PHE A 16 11.43 -24.77 18.88
C PHE A 16 10.83 -23.43 18.42
N THR A 17 10.91 -23.13 17.13
CA THR A 17 10.02 -22.15 16.52
C THR A 17 8.70 -22.86 16.24
N THR A 18 7.69 -22.57 17.05
CA THR A 18 6.33 -23.00 16.79
C THR A 18 5.80 -22.23 15.58
N SER A 19 5.87 -22.83 14.39
CA SER A 19 5.08 -22.40 13.23
C SER A 19 3.61 -22.61 13.60
N CYS A 20 2.94 -21.54 14.02
CA CYS A 20 1.52 -21.57 14.30
C CYS A 20 0.77 -21.30 13.00
N ASP A 21 0.66 -22.31 12.14
CA ASP A 21 -0.29 -22.32 11.02
C ASP A 21 -1.71 -22.45 11.59
N LYS A 22 -2.25 -21.32 12.04
CA LYS A 22 -3.70 -21.16 12.12
C LYS A 22 -4.14 -20.72 10.74
N ASN A 23 -4.62 -21.67 9.95
CA ASN A 23 -5.40 -21.37 8.73
C ASN A 23 -6.66 -20.58 9.13
N LYS A 24 -6.48 -19.27 9.40
CA LYS A 24 -7.52 -18.26 9.26
C LYS A 24 -7.79 -18.24 7.76
N GLY A 25 -9.06 -18.34 7.34
CA GLY A 25 -9.40 -18.38 5.93
C GLY A 25 -8.79 -17.21 5.13
N GLU A 26 -8.89 -17.28 3.82
CA GLU A 26 -8.38 -16.23 2.93
C GLU A 26 -9.52 -15.64 2.11
N GLY A 27 -9.51 -14.32 1.97
CA GLY A 27 -10.24 -13.61 0.94
C GLY A 27 -9.28 -13.14 -0.15
N LYS A 28 -9.80 -12.42 -1.14
CA LYS A 28 -8.96 -11.74 -2.13
C LYS A 28 -9.20 -10.25 -2.11
N MET A 29 -8.18 -9.47 -2.44
CA MET A 29 -8.31 -8.02 -2.60
C MET A 29 -7.76 -7.55 -3.95
N THR A 30 -8.53 -6.70 -4.59
CA THR A 30 -8.11 -5.89 -5.74
C THR A 30 -8.17 -4.43 -5.33
N VAL A 31 -7.10 -3.67 -5.60
CA VAL A 31 -7.04 -2.23 -5.32
C VAL A 31 -6.90 -1.49 -6.63
N ARG A 32 -7.80 -0.54 -6.88
CA ARG A 32 -7.84 0.31 -8.06
C ARG A 32 -7.75 1.77 -7.68
N MET A 33 -7.12 2.56 -8.52
CA MET A 33 -6.93 4.00 -8.34
C MET A 33 -7.53 4.77 -9.52
N GLU A 34 -8.26 5.84 -9.20
CA GLU A 34 -8.76 6.84 -10.13
C GLU A 34 -8.48 8.25 -9.61
N ASP A 35 -8.85 9.25 -10.41
CA ASP A 35 -8.85 10.67 -10.05
C ASP A 35 -10.13 11.33 -10.58
N ALA A 36 -10.58 12.36 -9.86
CA ALA A 36 -11.62 13.26 -10.33
C ALA A 36 -11.07 14.19 -11.43
N PRO A 37 -11.91 14.72 -12.33
CA PRO A 37 -11.45 15.67 -13.34
C PRO A 37 -10.71 16.90 -12.77
N TYR A 38 -9.52 17.19 -13.30
CA TYR A 38 -8.67 18.31 -12.92
C TYR A 38 -8.07 19.02 -14.14
N ASP A 39 -7.90 20.34 -14.06
CA ASP A 39 -7.42 21.19 -15.16
C ASP A 39 -5.89 21.36 -15.12
N ALA A 40 -5.18 20.34 -15.60
CA ALA A 40 -3.75 20.36 -15.88
C ALA A 40 -3.43 19.49 -17.12
N GLU A 41 -2.20 19.57 -17.64
CA GLU A 41 -1.82 18.76 -18.81
C GLU A 41 -1.47 17.32 -18.41
N ALA A 42 -0.71 17.14 -17.33
CA ALA A 42 -0.38 15.82 -16.77
C ALA A 42 0.09 15.95 -15.32
N VAL A 43 -0.21 14.93 -14.51
CA VAL A 43 0.34 14.78 -13.16
C VAL A 43 0.82 13.36 -12.99
N PHE A 44 2.14 13.20 -12.84
CA PHE A 44 2.80 11.92 -12.68
C PHE A 44 3.10 11.65 -11.21
N VAL A 45 2.63 10.51 -10.70
CA VAL A 45 2.91 10.05 -9.33
C VAL A 45 3.47 8.64 -9.36
N GLN A 46 4.60 8.44 -8.68
CA GLN A 46 5.22 7.14 -8.49
C GLN A 46 4.60 6.43 -7.29
N VAL A 47 3.92 5.31 -7.53
CA VAL A 47 3.45 4.39 -6.49
C VAL A 47 4.50 3.30 -6.30
N GLN A 48 4.87 3.03 -5.04
CA GLN A 48 5.84 1.99 -4.70
C GLN A 48 5.19 0.78 -4.03
N GLU A 49 4.24 1.01 -3.12
CA GLU A 49 3.67 -0.07 -2.32
C GLU A 49 2.29 0.31 -1.78
N VAL A 50 1.40 -0.69 -1.77
CA VAL A 50 0.11 -0.66 -1.07
C VAL A 50 0.18 -1.61 0.12
N GLN A 51 -0.24 -1.14 1.29
CA GLN A 51 -0.39 -1.97 2.48
C GLN A 51 -1.79 -1.82 3.06
N VAL A 52 -2.29 -2.89 3.67
CA VAL A 52 -3.55 -2.89 4.41
C VAL A 52 -3.28 -3.17 5.89
N LYS A 53 -4.01 -2.49 6.78
CA LYS A 53 -3.90 -2.63 8.23
C LYS A 53 -5.12 -3.36 8.78
N TYR A 54 -4.89 -4.48 9.43
CA TYR A 54 -5.89 -5.22 10.19
C TYR A 54 -6.02 -4.67 11.61
N GLU A 55 -7.22 -4.78 12.18
CA GLU A 55 -7.46 -4.51 13.60
C GLU A 55 -6.78 -5.56 14.52
N ASP A 56 -6.62 -6.78 14.02
CA ASP A 56 -5.87 -7.84 14.70
C ASP A 56 -4.37 -7.64 14.46
N GLU A 57 -3.68 -7.06 15.44
CA GLU A 57 -2.23 -6.78 15.40
C GLU A 57 -1.37 -8.06 15.26
N SER A 58 -1.94 -9.26 15.44
CA SER A 58 -1.25 -10.53 15.19
C SER A 58 -1.17 -10.91 13.71
N VAL A 59 -1.84 -10.17 12.82
CA VAL A 59 -1.82 -10.38 11.37
C VAL A 59 -0.71 -9.55 10.74
N GLY A 60 0.26 -10.17 10.06
CA GLY A 60 1.37 -9.44 9.43
C GLY A 60 2.30 -8.77 10.45
N ASP A 61 2.85 -7.60 10.10
CA ASP A 61 3.74 -6.80 10.96
C ASP A 61 2.93 -5.75 11.72
N ASP A 62 2.70 -6.00 13.01
CA ASP A 62 1.84 -5.20 13.89
C ASP A 62 0.38 -5.11 13.40
N GLY A 63 -0.06 -5.85 12.37
CA GLY A 63 -1.35 -5.66 11.70
C GLY A 63 -1.20 -5.22 10.24
N TRP A 64 -0.02 -4.78 9.81
CA TRP A 64 0.23 -4.36 8.44
C TRP A 64 0.57 -5.55 7.55
N VAL A 65 -0.10 -5.64 6.43
CA VAL A 65 0.13 -6.61 5.36
C VAL A 65 0.42 -5.85 4.08
N SER A 66 1.59 -6.08 3.49
CA SER A 66 1.94 -5.56 2.17
C SER A 66 1.24 -6.36 1.09
N LEU A 67 0.69 -5.66 0.09
CA LEU A 67 0.07 -6.28 -1.06
C LEU A 67 1.07 -6.38 -2.21
N SER A 68 0.88 -7.38 -3.08
CA SER A 68 1.58 -7.42 -4.37
C SER A 68 1.19 -6.20 -5.20
N THR A 69 2.08 -5.21 -5.23
CA THR A 69 1.81 -3.88 -5.80
C THR A 69 2.41 -3.76 -7.18
N GLU A 70 1.62 -3.34 -8.15
CA GLU A 70 2.07 -2.88 -9.47
C GLU A 70 2.76 -1.51 -9.31
N ALA A 71 4.00 -1.52 -8.84
CA ALA A 71 4.78 -0.31 -8.63
C ALA A 71 5.11 0.37 -9.98
N GLY A 72 4.98 1.69 -10.04
CA GLY A 72 5.17 2.43 -11.28
C GLY A 72 4.82 3.91 -11.18
N VAL A 73 5.07 4.62 -12.27
CA VAL A 73 4.67 6.02 -12.43
C VAL A 73 3.36 6.08 -13.20
N TYR A 74 2.36 6.69 -12.59
CA TYR A 74 1.01 6.80 -13.12
C TYR A 74 0.72 8.25 -13.51
N ASN A 75 0.16 8.48 -14.69
CA ASN A 75 -0.42 9.77 -15.05
C ASN A 75 -1.86 9.82 -14.51
N LEU A 76 -2.07 10.58 -13.44
CA LEU A 76 -3.37 10.62 -12.76
C LEU A 76 -4.48 11.21 -13.64
N LEU A 77 -4.13 12.11 -14.57
CA LEU A 77 -5.11 12.69 -15.50
C LEU A 77 -5.58 11.71 -16.59
N GLU A 78 -4.93 10.55 -16.74
CA GLU A 78 -5.42 9.45 -17.58
C GLU A 78 -6.41 8.54 -16.84
N LEU A 79 -6.54 8.69 -15.51
CA LEU A 79 -7.36 7.83 -14.65
C LEU A 79 -8.69 8.49 -14.28
N GLN A 80 -9.28 9.21 -15.24
CA GLN A 80 -10.52 9.96 -15.06
C GLN A 80 -11.66 9.31 -15.87
N ASN A 81 -12.91 9.71 -15.57
CA ASN A 81 -14.11 9.28 -16.30
C ASN A 81 -14.30 7.75 -16.32
N GLY A 82 -14.01 7.07 -15.21
CA GLY A 82 -14.17 5.62 -15.05
C GLY A 82 -13.01 4.79 -15.59
N VAL A 83 -11.91 5.43 -15.99
CA VAL A 83 -10.63 4.76 -16.25
C VAL A 83 -9.90 4.62 -14.93
N THR A 84 -9.45 3.41 -14.59
CA THR A 84 -8.76 3.13 -13.33
C THR A 84 -7.42 2.45 -13.59
N ALA A 85 -6.41 2.76 -12.78
CA ALA A 85 -5.21 1.96 -12.65
C ALA A 85 -5.44 0.80 -11.67
N VAL A 86 -4.87 -0.37 -11.97
CA VAL A 86 -4.83 -1.50 -11.03
C VAL A 86 -3.54 -1.42 -10.24
N LEU A 87 -3.63 -1.22 -8.93
CA LEU A 87 -2.46 -1.21 -8.04
C LEU A 87 -2.16 -2.59 -7.47
N THR A 88 -3.19 -3.41 -7.28
CA THR A 88 -3.10 -4.81 -6.85
C THR A 88 -4.25 -5.58 -7.46
N GLU A 89 -4.01 -6.78 -7.99
CA GLU A 89 -5.04 -7.61 -8.65
C GLU A 89 -5.17 -8.96 -7.93
N ASN A 90 -6.35 -9.25 -7.39
CA ASN A 90 -6.74 -10.55 -6.81
C ASN A 90 -5.72 -11.16 -5.81
N GLU A 91 -5.10 -10.32 -4.98
CA GLU A 91 -4.13 -10.75 -3.99
C GLU A 91 -4.81 -11.56 -2.87
N SER A 92 -4.24 -12.71 -2.50
CA SER A 92 -4.76 -13.50 -1.38
C SER A 92 -4.40 -12.81 -0.07
N ILE A 93 -5.40 -12.54 0.77
CA ILE A 93 -5.21 -11.83 2.03
C ILE A 93 -5.95 -12.52 3.18
N PRO A 94 -5.46 -12.40 4.43
CA PRO A 94 -6.13 -12.99 5.60
C PRO A 94 -7.56 -12.48 5.78
N VAL A 95 -8.46 -13.33 6.26
CA VAL A 95 -9.78 -12.89 6.72
C VAL A 95 -9.68 -11.99 7.95
N GLY A 96 -10.60 -11.03 8.05
CA GLY A 96 -10.71 -10.13 9.19
C GLY A 96 -11.02 -8.69 8.81
N LYS A 97 -11.04 -7.82 9.81
CA LYS A 97 -11.34 -6.40 9.64
C LYS A 97 -10.08 -5.61 9.29
N ALA A 98 -10.06 -5.06 8.09
CA ALA A 98 -9.06 -4.12 7.62
C ALA A 98 -9.53 -2.67 7.85
N SER A 99 -8.91 -1.99 8.81
CA SER A 99 -9.32 -0.65 9.24
C SER A 99 -8.69 0.46 8.41
N GLN A 100 -7.47 0.27 7.92
CA GLN A 100 -6.73 1.29 7.19
C GLN A 100 -6.01 0.72 5.96
N MET A 101 -5.65 1.61 5.05
CA MET A 101 -4.75 1.36 3.94
C MET A 101 -3.63 2.39 3.94
N ARG A 102 -2.47 2.01 3.42
CA ARG A 102 -1.31 2.88 3.25
C ARG A 102 -0.83 2.81 1.80
N LEU A 103 -0.67 3.99 1.19
CA LEU A 103 -0.03 4.14 -0.11
C LEU A 103 1.35 4.76 0.10
N ILE A 104 2.40 4.06 -0.32
CA ILE A 104 3.78 4.56 -0.28
C ILE A 104 4.12 5.08 -1.68
N LEU A 105 4.56 6.33 -1.74
CA LEU A 105 4.94 6.98 -2.99
C LEU A 105 6.46 7.12 -3.07
N GLY A 106 6.97 7.10 -4.29
CA GLY A 106 8.38 7.34 -4.57
C GLY A 106 8.70 8.81 -4.76
N THR A 107 9.87 9.08 -5.34
CA THR A 107 10.38 10.44 -5.57
C THR A 107 10.18 10.94 -7.00
N GLU A 108 9.79 10.07 -7.93
CA GLU A 108 9.61 10.39 -9.35
C GLU A 108 8.22 10.98 -9.61
N ASN A 109 7.94 12.12 -8.99
CA ASN A 109 6.66 12.82 -9.12
C ASN A 109 6.84 14.15 -9.87
N SER A 110 5.95 14.45 -10.81
CA SER A 110 6.01 15.70 -11.59
C SER A 110 4.64 16.17 -12.07
N ILE A 111 4.55 17.44 -12.43
CA ILE A 111 3.38 18.06 -13.07
C ILE A 111 3.82 18.74 -14.37
N VAL A 112 2.97 18.71 -15.39
CA VAL A 112 3.19 19.42 -16.66
C VAL A 112 2.19 20.56 -16.77
N ILE A 113 2.71 21.77 -17.02
CA ILE A 113 1.93 22.99 -17.20
C ILE A 113 2.54 23.77 -18.35
N ASP A 114 1.72 24.15 -19.32
CA ASP A 114 2.12 24.86 -20.53
C ASP A 114 3.33 24.18 -21.23
N GLY A 115 3.29 22.85 -21.34
CA GLY A 115 4.36 22.04 -21.92
C GLY A 115 5.67 21.97 -21.11
N THR A 116 5.73 22.56 -19.91
CA THR A 116 6.91 22.53 -19.04
C THR A 116 6.71 21.55 -17.89
N THR A 117 7.67 20.64 -17.70
CA THR A 117 7.66 19.68 -16.58
C THR A 117 8.31 20.28 -15.34
N TYR A 118 7.57 20.26 -14.23
CA TYR A 118 8.04 20.65 -12.91
C TYR A 118 8.07 19.44 -11.98
N GLY A 119 9.18 19.26 -11.26
CA GLY A 119 9.26 18.26 -10.19
C GLY A 119 8.32 18.62 -9.03
N LEU A 120 7.67 17.61 -8.48
CA LEU A 120 6.83 17.75 -7.29
C LEU A 120 7.65 17.44 -6.04
N LEU A 121 7.88 18.46 -5.22
CA LEU A 121 8.51 18.30 -3.92
C LEU A 121 7.60 17.48 -3.00
N THR A 122 8.12 16.45 -2.34
CA THR A 122 7.36 15.66 -1.38
C THR A 122 7.70 16.08 0.04
N SER A 123 6.71 16.02 0.94
CA SER A 123 7.00 16.14 2.38
C SER A 123 7.57 14.82 2.92
N SER A 124 8.27 14.87 4.05
CA SER A 124 8.81 13.67 4.72
C SER A 124 7.75 12.61 5.06
N GLN A 125 6.48 12.99 5.18
CA GLN A 125 5.36 12.07 5.45
C GLN A 125 5.10 11.11 4.29
N THR A 126 5.49 11.48 3.08
CA THR A 126 5.41 10.63 1.88
C THR A 126 6.31 9.41 2.01
N ASN A 127 7.48 9.56 2.67
CA ASN A 127 8.45 8.48 2.86
C ASN A 127 7.96 7.40 3.85
N THR A 128 7.05 7.75 4.76
CA THR A 128 6.45 6.80 5.73
C THR A 128 5.18 6.14 5.21
N GLY A 129 4.70 6.57 4.03
CA GLY A 129 3.44 6.17 3.43
C GLY A 129 2.23 6.92 3.99
N LEU A 130 1.28 7.20 3.10
CA LEU A 130 0.06 7.96 3.36
C LEU A 130 -1.01 7.00 3.86
N LYS A 131 -1.45 7.18 5.10
CA LYS A 131 -2.48 6.34 5.71
C LYS A 131 -3.87 6.97 5.51
N PHE A 132 -4.84 6.15 5.15
CA PHE A 132 -6.24 6.53 5.05
C PHE A 132 -7.14 5.38 5.51
N ASN A 133 -8.38 5.71 5.88
CA ASN A 133 -9.32 4.74 6.41
C ASN A 133 -9.88 3.86 5.29
N LEU A 134 -10.02 2.56 5.56
CA LEU A 134 -10.61 1.58 4.66
C LEU A 134 -11.92 1.02 5.23
N ASN A 135 -11.86 0.41 6.42
CA ASN A 135 -12.99 -0.24 7.10
C ASN A 135 -13.66 -1.35 6.26
N ALA A 136 -12.86 -2.27 5.71
CA ALA A 136 -13.35 -3.45 5.00
C ALA A 136 -13.38 -4.67 5.93
N ASP A 137 -14.46 -5.47 5.89
CA ASP A 137 -14.53 -6.79 6.51
C ASP A 137 -14.29 -7.86 5.45
N ILE A 138 -13.20 -8.63 5.57
CA ILE A 138 -12.77 -9.60 4.56
C ILE A 138 -13.22 -11.00 4.99
N GLN A 139 -14.09 -11.62 4.19
CA GLN A 139 -14.60 -12.97 4.46
C GLN A 139 -13.91 -14.06 3.63
N ASN A 140 -14.07 -15.30 4.06
CA ASN A 140 -13.43 -16.45 3.42
C ASN A 140 -14.03 -16.70 2.03
N ASN A 141 -13.17 -16.84 1.02
CA ASN A 141 -13.54 -16.97 -0.40
C ASN A 141 -14.33 -15.77 -0.99
N GLU A 142 -14.25 -14.60 -0.36
CA GLU A 142 -14.83 -13.36 -0.88
C GLU A 142 -13.76 -12.56 -1.62
N ASN A 143 -14.13 -11.88 -2.72
CA ASN A 143 -13.24 -10.91 -3.35
C ASN A 143 -13.71 -9.49 -3.02
N VAL A 144 -12.79 -8.70 -2.48
CA VAL A 144 -13.02 -7.30 -2.13
C VAL A 144 -12.33 -6.42 -3.17
N ILE A 145 -13.06 -5.53 -3.82
CA ILE A 145 -12.52 -4.53 -4.73
C ILE A 145 -12.60 -3.18 -4.03
N VAL A 146 -11.43 -2.57 -3.82
CA VAL A 146 -11.30 -1.23 -3.24
C VAL A 146 -10.97 -0.27 -4.37
N LEU A 147 -11.79 0.76 -4.53
CA LEU A 147 -11.53 1.90 -5.41
C LEU A 147 -11.08 3.09 -4.57
N ILE A 148 -9.89 3.61 -4.85
CA ILE A 148 -9.35 4.82 -4.24
C ILE A 148 -9.34 5.96 -5.25
N ASP A 149 -9.62 7.17 -4.76
CA ASP A 149 -9.50 8.42 -5.49
C ASP A 149 -8.25 9.16 -5.02
N PHE A 150 -7.35 9.48 -5.95
CA PHE A 150 -6.20 10.35 -5.72
C PHE A 150 -6.56 11.75 -6.21
N ASP A 151 -7.08 12.57 -5.32
CA ASP A 151 -7.61 13.91 -5.59
C ASP A 151 -6.48 14.87 -6.00
N VAL A 152 -6.21 15.00 -7.29
CA VAL A 152 -5.08 15.82 -7.80
C VAL A 152 -5.23 17.29 -7.44
N ASP A 153 -6.45 17.83 -7.55
CA ASP A 153 -6.79 19.23 -7.27
C ASP A 153 -6.36 19.64 -5.86
N ASN A 154 -6.61 18.77 -4.87
CA ASN A 154 -6.22 19.02 -3.49
C ASN A 154 -4.82 18.51 -3.13
N SER A 155 -4.18 17.76 -4.03
CA SER A 155 -2.87 17.16 -3.80
C SER A 155 -1.70 18.01 -4.28
N VAL A 156 -1.88 18.83 -5.31
CA VAL A 156 -0.80 19.65 -5.90
C VAL A 156 -0.93 21.10 -5.46
N VAL A 157 0.14 21.65 -4.86
CA VAL A 157 0.15 23.02 -4.34
C VAL A 157 1.28 23.83 -4.98
N LEU A 158 0.93 24.91 -5.67
CA LEU A 158 1.89 25.93 -6.12
C LEU A 158 2.36 26.75 -4.91
N GLN A 159 3.67 26.76 -4.69
CA GLN A 159 4.30 27.57 -3.65
C GLN A 159 4.58 28.99 -4.15
N GLY A 160 4.65 29.97 -3.25
CA GLY A 160 5.00 31.36 -3.60
C GLY A 160 6.40 31.54 -4.22
N THR A 161 7.24 30.50 -4.15
CA THR A 161 8.56 30.40 -4.81
C THR A 161 8.49 29.96 -6.27
N GLY A 162 7.31 29.55 -6.77
CA GLY A 162 7.14 28.97 -8.11
C GLY A 162 7.41 27.47 -8.19
N SER A 163 7.75 26.81 -7.08
CA SER A 163 7.87 25.35 -6.99
C SER A 163 6.53 24.69 -6.68
N TYR A 164 6.37 23.43 -7.08
CA TYR A 164 5.18 22.64 -6.81
C TYR A 164 5.44 21.63 -5.70
N LEU A 165 4.50 21.52 -4.76
CA LEU A 165 4.52 20.58 -3.65
C LEU A 165 3.43 19.53 -3.88
N LEU A 166 3.79 18.26 -3.68
CA LEU A 166 2.84 17.15 -3.59
C LEU A 166 2.50 16.90 -2.11
N LYS A 167 1.23 17.14 -1.77
CA LYS A 167 0.61 16.83 -0.49
C LYS A 167 -0.61 15.93 -0.74
N PRO A 168 -0.40 14.62 -0.94
CA PRO A 168 -1.44 13.72 -1.42
C PRO A 168 -2.68 13.70 -0.53
N VAL A 169 -3.83 13.76 -1.18
CA VAL A 169 -5.16 13.58 -0.60
C VAL A 169 -5.75 12.35 -1.27
N ILE A 170 -5.97 11.29 -0.49
CA ILE A 170 -6.47 10.01 -0.98
C ILE A 170 -7.72 9.65 -0.19
N LYS A 171 -8.75 9.18 -0.89
CA LYS A 171 -10.02 8.74 -0.32
C LYS A 171 -10.36 7.35 -0.84
N VAL A 172 -11.10 6.58 -0.04
CA VAL A 172 -11.78 5.38 -0.54
C VAL A 172 -13.10 5.83 -1.15
N GLU A 173 -13.22 5.68 -2.46
CA GLU A 173 -14.44 6.02 -3.20
C GLU A 173 -15.47 4.90 -3.11
N GLY A 174 -15.01 3.65 -3.12
CA GLY A 174 -15.91 2.50 -3.05
C GLY A 174 -15.24 1.22 -2.57
N ILE A 175 -16.06 0.38 -1.94
CA ILE A 175 -15.71 -1.00 -1.59
C ILE A 175 -16.81 -1.90 -2.14
N THR A 176 -16.44 -2.86 -2.97
CA THR A 176 -17.36 -3.83 -3.57
C THR A 176 -16.97 -5.24 -3.15
N TYR A 177 -17.95 -6.04 -2.76
CA TYR A 177 -17.80 -7.43 -2.35
C TYR A 177 -18.40 -8.33 -3.43
N VAL A 178 -17.61 -9.26 -3.98
CA VAL A 178 -18.01 -10.16 -5.09
C VAL A 178 -17.64 -11.62 -4.86
#